data_AF-X6EXH8-F1
#
_entry.id   AF-X6EXH8-F1
#
_cell.length_a   1.000
_cell.length_b   1.000
_cell.length_c   1.000
_cell.angle_alpha   90.00
_cell.angle_beta   90.00
_cell.angle_gamma   90.00
#
_symmetry.space_group_name_H-M   'P 1'
#
loop_
_entity.id
_entity.type
_entity.pdbx_description
1 polymer ?
#
loop_
_entity_poly.entity_id
_entity_poly.type
_entity_poly.pdbx_seq_one_letter_code
_entity_poly.pdbx_strand_id
1 'polypeptide(L)'
;MRRVLFRSLAASIGAGISMGFTEVASDDGKLSGRGSPIKRGLTVGIMTTLGGLGHALPYLIPHFWTATAVAAVVVFFELWAIAFVQNRYMQTPFLRAAFQVVLGGALVFAAGVLIGNA
;
A
#
# COMPACT_ATOMS: atom_id res chain seq x y z
N MET A 1 10.93 -15.70 -10.78
CA MET A 1 9.56 -15.17 -10.64
C MET A 1 8.78 -15.68 -9.43
N ARG A 2 8.49 -17.00 -9.31
CA ARG A 2 7.57 -17.51 -8.26
C ARG A 2 7.99 -17.17 -6.82
N ARG A 3 9.30 -17.14 -6.53
CA ARG A 3 9.82 -16.74 -5.20
C ARG A 3 9.52 -15.27 -4.85
N VAL A 4 9.51 -14.38 -5.83
CA VAL A 4 9.21 -12.95 -5.64
C VAL A 4 7.73 -12.79 -5.30
N LEU A 5 6.87 -13.44 -6.08
CA LEU A 5 5.43 -13.43 -5.85
C LEU A 5 5.05 -13.90 -4.43
N PHE A 6 5.52 -15.07 -3.99
CA PHE A 6 5.17 -15.57 -2.65
C PHE A 6 5.69 -14.68 -1.51
N ARG A 7 6.89 -14.10 -1.66
CA ARG A 7 7.43 -13.15 -0.68
C ARG A 7 6.58 -11.88 -0.62
N SER A 8 6.19 -11.36 -1.78
CA SER A 8 5.32 -10.18 -1.88
C SER A 8 3.93 -10.45 -1.31
N LEU A 9 3.32 -11.59 -1.61
CA LEU A 9 2.04 -11.98 -1.01
C LEU A 9 2.12 -12.08 0.52
N ALA A 10 3.16 -12.74 1.03
CA ALA A 10 3.36 -12.86 2.47
C ALA A 10 3.56 -11.49 3.14
N ALA A 11 4.36 -10.60 2.52
CA ALA A 11 4.58 -9.25 3.00
C ALA A 11 3.29 -8.42 3.02
N SER A 12 2.48 -8.45 1.94
CA SER A 12 1.24 -7.68 1.84
C SER A 12 0.18 -8.16 2.83
N ILE A 13 0.04 -9.47 3.01
CA ILE A 13 -0.88 -10.05 4.01
C ILE A 13 -0.42 -9.69 5.42
N GLY A 14 0.89 -9.86 5.72
CA GLY A 14 1.46 -9.52 7.02
C GLY A 14 1.29 -8.03 7.36
N ALA A 15 1.55 -7.14 6.40
CA ALA A 15 1.34 -5.70 6.55
C ALA A 15 -0.13 -5.37 6.82
N GLY A 16 -1.06 -5.99 6.09
CA GLY A 16 -2.50 -5.79 6.31
C GLY A 16 -2.98 -6.24 7.68
N ILE A 17 -2.54 -7.41 8.14
CA ILE A 17 -2.83 -7.89 9.50
C ILE A 17 -2.29 -6.88 10.52
N SER A 18 -1.01 -6.51 10.42
CA SER A 18 -0.36 -5.58 11.35
C SER A 18 -1.09 -4.25 11.41
N MET A 19 -1.32 -3.61 10.26
CA MET A 19 -1.96 -2.30 10.18
C MET A 19 -3.40 -2.32 10.67
N GLY A 20 -4.15 -3.40 10.39
CA GLY A 20 -5.50 -3.59 10.90
C GLY A 20 -5.54 -3.62 12.43
N PHE A 21 -4.66 -4.42 13.06
CA PHE A 21 -4.54 -4.46 14.51
C PHE A 21 -4.09 -3.12 15.10
N THR A 22 -3.11 -2.45 14.49
CA THR A 22 -2.65 -1.11 14.92
C THR A 22 -3.80 -0.10 14.90
N GLU A 23 -4.67 -0.13 13.89
CA GLU A 23 -5.81 0.77 13.81
C GLU A 23 -6.89 0.44 14.86
N VAL A 24 -7.18 -0.84 15.14
CA VAL A 24 -8.09 -1.22 16.24
C VAL A 24 -7.55 -0.76 17.59
N ALA A 25 -6.24 -0.91 17.80
CA ALA A 25 -5.58 -0.53 19.05
C ALA A 25 -5.41 0.99 19.22
N SER A 26 -5.60 1.77 18.16
CA SER A 26 -5.33 3.22 18.18
C SER A 26 -6.25 4.01 19.11
N ASP A 27 -7.55 3.69 19.12
CA ASP A 27 -8.55 4.23 20.04
C ASP A 27 -9.85 3.41 19.96
N ASP A 28 -10.75 3.60 20.93
CA ASP A 28 -12.08 2.96 20.94
C ASP A 28 -13.17 3.75 20.20
N GLY A 29 -12.82 4.89 19.60
CA GLY A 29 -13.72 5.79 18.89
C GLY A 29 -14.65 6.64 19.75
N LYS A 30 -14.71 6.45 21.08
CA LYS A 30 -15.66 7.18 21.95
C LYS A 30 -15.25 8.63 22.16
N LEU A 31 -13.96 8.86 22.39
CA LEU A 31 -13.39 10.19 22.57
C LEU A 31 -13.00 10.84 21.24
N SER A 32 -12.50 10.06 20.28
CA SER A 32 -12.02 10.57 18.99
C SER A 32 -13.13 10.82 17.97
N GLY A 33 -14.32 10.26 18.18
CA GLY A 33 -15.45 10.36 17.24
C GLY A 33 -15.25 9.60 15.92
N ARG A 34 -14.17 8.80 15.80
CA ARG A 34 -13.84 8.05 14.57
C ARG A 34 -14.75 6.85 14.29
N GLY A 35 -15.69 6.56 15.20
CA GLY A 35 -16.62 5.44 15.10
C GLY A 35 -15.98 4.11 15.49
N SER A 36 -16.65 3.00 15.13
CA SER A 36 -16.26 1.66 15.59
C SER A 36 -14.83 1.28 15.19
N PRO A 37 -13.98 0.90 16.17
CA PRO A 37 -12.59 0.53 15.90
C PRO A 37 -12.46 -0.72 15.03
N ILE A 38 -13.37 -1.68 15.17
CA ILE A 38 -13.36 -2.92 14.37
C ILE A 38 -13.58 -2.62 12.88
N LYS A 39 -14.55 -1.75 12.54
CA LYS A 39 -14.81 -1.37 11.14
C LYS A 39 -13.61 -0.68 10.51
N ARG A 40 -12.96 0.21 11.27
CA ARG A 40 -11.75 0.91 10.82
C ARG A 40 -10.59 -0.04 10.63
N GLY A 41 -10.31 -0.90 11.61
CA GLY A 41 -9.25 -1.90 11.54
C GLY A 41 -9.41 -2.85 10.36
N LEU A 42 -10.62 -3.35 10.13
CA LEU A 42 -10.91 -4.19 8.97
C LEU A 42 -10.67 -3.44 7.65
N THR A 43 -11.15 -2.20 7.56
CA THR A 43 -10.96 -1.36 6.36
C THR A 43 -9.48 -1.09 6.10
N VAL A 44 -8.72 -0.68 7.12
CA VAL A 44 -7.29 -0.39 7.01
C VAL A 44 -6.51 -1.66 6.64
N GLY A 45 -6.78 -2.78 7.29
CA GLY A 45 -6.08 -4.04 7.01
C GLY A 45 -6.34 -4.58 5.61
N ILE A 46 -7.61 -4.55 5.15
CA ILE A 46 -7.97 -4.97 3.79
C ILE A 46 -7.31 -4.04 2.77
N MET A 47 -7.43 -2.72 2.92
CA MET A 47 -6.87 -1.77 1.96
C MET A 47 -5.34 -1.83 1.89
N THR A 48 -4.67 -2.06 3.03
CA THR A 48 -3.22 -2.28 3.08
C THR A 48 -2.83 -3.54 2.31
N THR A 49 -3.58 -4.64 2.50
CA THR A 49 -3.34 -5.89 1.77
C THR A 49 -3.55 -5.70 0.27
N LEU A 50 -4.66 -5.05 -0.12
CA LEU A 50 -5.01 -4.83 -1.52
C LEU A 50 -3.99 -3.96 -2.24
N GLY A 51 -3.54 -2.86 -1.61
CA GLY A 51 -2.48 -2.03 -2.18
C GLY A 51 -1.17 -2.81 -2.38
N GLY A 52 -0.78 -3.64 -1.40
CA GLY A 52 0.39 -4.48 -1.54
C GLY A 52 0.24 -5.60 -2.59
N LEU A 53 -0.99 -6.04 -2.88
CA LEU A 53 -1.27 -7.05 -3.90
C LEU A 53 -1.29 -6.45 -5.31
N GLY A 54 -1.81 -5.23 -5.48
CA GLY A 54 -1.98 -4.61 -6.80
C GLY A 54 -0.69 -4.57 -7.61
N HIS A 55 0.41 -4.15 -7.00
CA HIS A 55 1.73 -4.14 -7.66
C HIS A 55 2.49 -5.48 -7.61
N ALA A 56 2.04 -6.46 -6.83
CA ALA A 56 2.65 -7.79 -6.75
C ALA A 56 2.11 -8.76 -7.82
N LEU A 57 0.81 -8.66 -8.14
CA LEU A 57 0.14 -9.54 -9.10
C LEU A 57 0.74 -9.53 -10.52
N PRO A 58 1.25 -8.43 -11.07
CA PRO A 58 1.92 -8.42 -12.38
C PRO A 58 3.08 -9.42 -12.49
N TYR A 59 3.72 -9.82 -11.38
CA TYR A 59 4.76 -10.85 -11.36
C TYR A 59 4.27 -12.30 -11.54
N LEU A 60 2.96 -12.48 -11.75
CA LEU A 60 2.40 -13.70 -12.34
C LEU A 60 2.78 -13.86 -13.82
N ILE A 61 3.07 -12.75 -14.52
CA ILE A 61 3.51 -12.77 -15.92
C ILE A 61 4.91 -13.43 -15.98
N PRO A 62 5.13 -14.46 -16.82
CA PRO A 62 6.41 -15.18 -16.90
C PRO A 62 7.60 -14.38 -17.46
N HIS A 63 7.35 -13.18 -17.99
CA HIS A 63 8.37 -12.29 -18.56
C HIS A 63 8.67 -11.14 -17.59
N PHE A 64 9.91 -11.08 -17.10
CA PHE A 64 10.29 -10.17 -16.02
C PHE A 64 10.10 -8.70 -16.41
N TRP A 65 10.64 -8.27 -17.56
CA TRP A 65 10.54 -6.90 -18.01
C TRP A 65 9.09 -6.45 -18.27
N THR A 66 8.28 -7.36 -18.83
CA THR A 66 6.84 -7.10 -19.02
C THR A 66 6.12 -6.99 -17.66
N ALA A 67 6.39 -7.90 -16.72
CA ALA A 67 5.83 -7.85 -15.38
C ALA A 67 6.19 -6.55 -14.66
N THR A 68 7.44 -6.12 -14.75
CA THR A 68 7.93 -4.87 -14.12
C THR A 68 7.34 -3.64 -14.78
N ALA A 69 7.23 -3.59 -16.11
CA ALA A 69 6.57 -2.48 -16.80
C ALA A 69 5.09 -2.36 -16.40
N VAL A 70 4.37 -3.50 -16.34
CA VAL A 70 2.97 -3.52 -15.91
C VAL A 70 2.85 -3.12 -14.43
N ALA A 71 3.72 -3.62 -13.55
CA ALA A 71 3.74 -3.23 -12.14
C ALA A 71 3.97 -1.73 -11.96
N ALA A 72 4.91 -1.13 -12.71
CA ALA A 72 5.16 0.31 -12.66
C ALA A 72 3.93 1.13 -13.07
N VAL A 73 3.20 0.70 -14.10
CA VAL A 73 1.95 1.34 -14.54
C VAL A 73 0.87 1.21 -13.46
N VAL A 74 0.71 0.03 -12.86
CA VAL A 74 -0.24 -0.19 -11.75
C VAL A 74 0.07 0.74 -10.57
N VAL A 75 1.33 0.76 -10.12
CA VAL A 75 1.78 1.65 -9.03
C VAL A 75 1.50 3.11 -9.35
N PHE A 76 1.75 3.56 -10.58
CA PHE A 76 1.44 4.92 -10.99
C PHE A 76 -0.06 5.24 -10.76
N PHE A 77 -0.97 4.38 -11.20
CA PHE A 77 -2.40 4.60 -10.97
C PHE A 77 -2.78 4.49 -9.48
N GLU A 78 -2.18 3.58 -8.73
CA GLU A 78 -2.41 3.45 -7.28
C GLU A 78 -2.01 4.72 -6.53
N LEU A 79 -0.81 5.26 -6.78
CA LEU A 79 -0.33 6.48 -6.11
C LEU A 79 -1.21 7.69 -6.45
N TRP A 80 -1.66 7.82 -7.70
CA TRP A 80 -2.58 8.90 -8.11
C TRP A 80 -3.96 8.73 -7.47
N ALA A 81 -4.47 7.50 -7.37
CA ALA A 81 -5.71 7.21 -6.69
C ALA A 81 -5.64 7.58 -5.20
N ILE A 82 -4.54 7.23 -4.51
CA ILE A 82 -4.32 7.58 -3.11
C ILE A 82 -4.23 9.10 -2.94
N ALA A 83 -3.43 9.79 -3.77
CA ALA A 83 -3.31 11.24 -3.73
C ALA A 83 -4.64 11.95 -4.00
N PHE A 84 -5.43 11.43 -4.94
CA PHE A 84 -6.77 11.93 -5.22
C PHE A 84 -7.72 11.74 -4.03
N VAL A 85 -7.74 10.55 -3.42
CA VAL A 85 -8.56 10.26 -2.23
C VAL A 85 -8.18 11.18 -1.06
N GLN A 86 -6.88 11.36 -0.80
CA GLN A 86 -6.41 12.30 0.22
C GLN A 86 -6.84 13.74 -0.09
N ASN A 87 -6.75 14.16 -1.35
CA ASN A 87 -7.19 15.49 -1.73
C ASN A 87 -8.71 15.68 -1.58
N ARG A 88 -9.51 14.71 -2.02
CA ARG A 88 -10.97 14.81 -2.06
C ARG A 88 -11.63 14.67 -0.69
N TYR A 89 -11.12 13.76 0.14
CA TYR A 89 -11.76 13.37 1.40
C TYR A 89 -11.02 13.86 2.64
N MET A 90 -9.69 14.05 2.56
CA MET A 90 -8.89 14.54 3.69
C MET A 90 -8.53 16.02 3.57
N GLN A 91 -9.01 16.70 2.52
CA GLN A 91 -8.74 18.13 2.25
C GLN A 91 -7.23 18.47 2.18
N THR A 92 -6.39 17.46 1.92
CA THR A 92 -4.94 17.66 1.76
C THR A 92 -4.67 18.30 0.39
N PRO A 93 -3.90 19.39 0.29
CA PRO A 93 -3.54 19.96 -1.01
C PRO A 93 -2.92 18.90 -1.93
N PHE A 94 -3.42 18.75 -3.16
CA PHE A 94 -3.05 17.65 -4.06
C PHE A 94 -1.53 17.49 -4.22
N LEU A 95 -0.80 18.60 -4.38
CA LEU A 95 0.65 18.57 -4.50
C LEU A 95 1.35 17.99 -3.26
N ARG A 96 0.85 18.28 -2.06
CA ARG A 96 1.38 17.72 -0.81
C ARG A 96 1.07 16.24 -0.69
N ALA A 97 -0.16 15.84 -1.01
CA ALA A 97 -0.58 14.43 -1.00
C ALA A 97 0.24 13.61 -2.01
N ALA A 98 0.34 14.09 -3.25
CA ALA A 98 1.14 13.44 -4.30
C ALA A 98 2.62 13.36 -3.91
N PHE A 99 3.21 14.43 -3.39
CA PHE A 99 4.60 14.41 -2.93
C PHE A 99 4.84 13.39 -1.82
N GLN A 100 4.00 13.37 -0.78
CA GLN A 100 4.13 12.43 0.34
C GLN A 100 4.01 10.98 -0.14
N VAL A 101 3.03 10.70 -0.99
CA VAL A 101 2.75 9.34 -1.49
C VAL A 101 3.85 8.86 -2.43
N VAL A 102 4.30 9.69 -3.37
CA VAL A 102 5.37 9.36 -4.32
C VAL A 102 6.72 9.23 -3.61
N LEU A 103 7.06 10.14 -2.69
CA LEU A 103 8.29 10.06 -1.91
C LEU A 103 8.32 8.80 -1.05
N GLY A 104 7.21 8.50 -0.35
CA GLY A 104 7.09 7.26 0.42
C GLY A 104 7.28 6.01 -0.45
N GLY A 105 6.64 5.97 -1.62
CA GLY A 105 6.80 4.88 -2.59
C GLY A 105 8.24 4.74 -3.10
N ALA A 106 8.89 5.84 -3.42
CA ALA A 106 10.28 5.87 -3.89
C ALA A 106 11.26 5.34 -2.82
N LEU A 107 11.05 5.70 -1.54
CA LEU A 107 11.86 5.20 -0.43
C LEU A 107 11.71 3.68 -0.24
N VAL A 108 10.48 3.16 -0.29
CA VAL A 108 10.23 1.71 -0.19
C VAL A 108 10.85 0.98 -1.37
N PHE A 109 10.71 1.51 -2.60
CA PHE A 109 11.33 0.94 -3.78
C PHE A 109 12.86 0.93 -3.66
N ALA A 110 13.48 2.03 -3.25
CA ALA A 110 14.92 2.13 -3.06
C ALA A 110 15.43 1.14 -2.01
N ALA A 111 14.73 1.01 -0.88
CA ALA A 111 15.04 0.00 0.13
C ALA A 111 14.95 -1.43 -0.43
N GLY A 112 13.92 -1.72 -1.22
CA GLY A 112 13.75 -3.01 -1.90
C GLY A 112 14.89 -3.33 -2.88
N VAL A 113 15.33 -2.34 -3.67
CA VAL A 113 16.50 -2.49 -4.56
C VAL A 113 17.77 -2.73 -3.76
N LEU A 114 18.02 -1.96 -2.71
CA LEU A 114 19.22 -2.10 -1.87
C LEU A 114 19.28 -3.45 -1.17
N ILE A 115 18.18 -3.91 -0.57
CA ILE A 115 18.10 -5.22 0.11
C ILE A 115 18.16 -6.36 -0.91
N GLY A 116 17.54 -6.20 -2.08
CA GLY A 116 17.49 -7.24 -3.11
C GLY A 116 18.80 -7.41 -3.89
N ASN A 117 19.68 -6.42 -3.83
CA ASN A 117 21.00 -6.43 -4.48
C ASN A 117 22.15 -6.82 -3.51
N ALA A 118 21.82 -7.09 -2.25
CA ALA A 118 22.70 -7.65 -1.22
C ALA A 118 22.53 -9.17 -1.12
#